data_AF-A0A3M9XEJ4-F1
#
_entry.id   AF-A0A3M9XEJ4-F1
#
_cell.length_a   1.000
_cell.length_b   1.000
_cell.length_c   1.000
_cell.angle_alpha   90.00
_cell.angle_beta   90.00
_cell.angle_gamma   90.00
#
_symmetry.space_group_name_H-M   'P 1'
#
loop_
_entity.id
_entity.type
_entity.pdbx_description
1 polymer ?
#
loop_
_entity_poly.entity_id
_entity_poly.type
_entity_poly.pdbx_seq_one_letter_code
_entity_poly.pdbx_strand_id
1 'polypeptide(L)'
;MINDPRRSTAMTIRHRQGLVAAAVAAVLSVTSAHAQTVDSVGTRIGTLKFEEGFPTEETTRKVFDEIDYQRAVQAYLWAYPAVSFESIRVGTKRDLGTDLNDMVIADNFADPKGLWLTANDTTIYALTNVDLGKSGPVVVDIPPGAIVGLIDDFWQRSIADVGLPGPDGAKGGKFLLVPPDYKGETPQTGYHVLQGTMNN
;
A
#
# COMPACT_ATOMS: atom_id res chain seq x y z
N MET A 1 -45.34 -33.51 -94.35
CA MET A 1 -44.22 -32.59 -94.04
C MET A 1 -44.57 -31.90 -92.74
N ILE A 2 -43.84 -31.91 -91.63
CA ILE A 2 -42.47 -32.28 -91.23
C ILE A 2 -42.52 -32.53 -89.70
N ASN A 3 -41.67 -33.44 -89.21
CA ASN A 3 -41.36 -33.73 -87.80
C ASN A 3 -40.49 -32.60 -87.19
N ASP A 4 -40.64 -32.21 -85.92
CA ASP A 4 -39.47 -31.86 -85.07
C ASP A 4 -39.77 -32.05 -83.55
N PRO A 5 -38.83 -32.61 -82.74
CA PRO A 5 -39.03 -33.07 -81.36
C PRO A 5 -38.31 -32.18 -80.31
N ARG A 6 -38.56 -32.43 -79.01
CA ARG A 6 -37.66 -32.35 -77.82
C ARG A 6 -38.48 -31.99 -76.55
N ARG A 7 -38.72 -32.94 -75.65
CA ARG A 7 -37.95 -33.26 -74.42
C ARG A 7 -37.93 -32.16 -73.34
N SER A 8 -38.71 -32.41 -72.28
CA SER A 8 -38.37 -32.32 -70.84
C SER A 8 -37.23 -31.38 -70.41
N THR A 9 -37.55 -30.43 -69.53
CA THR A 9 -36.58 -29.96 -68.54
C THR A 9 -37.26 -29.84 -67.17
N ALA A 10 -36.95 -30.79 -66.30
CA ALA A 10 -37.29 -30.76 -64.89
C ALA A 10 -36.69 -29.52 -64.23
N MET A 11 -37.48 -28.85 -63.39
CA MET A 11 -37.04 -27.75 -62.54
C MET A 11 -36.16 -28.32 -61.42
N THR A 12 -34.86 -28.44 -61.67
CA THR A 12 -33.88 -28.83 -60.67
C THR A 12 -33.71 -27.68 -59.68
N ILE A 13 -34.42 -27.73 -58.55
CA ILE A 13 -34.12 -26.88 -57.39
C ILE A 13 -32.69 -27.24 -56.95
N ARG A 14 -31.77 -26.30 -57.14
CA ARG A 14 -30.35 -26.48 -56.82
C ARG A 14 -30.17 -26.61 -55.31
N HIS A 15 -30.09 -27.86 -54.81
CA HIS A 15 -29.80 -28.23 -53.40
C HIS A 15 -28.65 -27.44 -52.74
N ARG A 16 -27.68 -26.95 -53.53
CA ARG A 16 -26.55 -26.15 -53.05
C ARG A 16 -26.94 -24.78 -52.46
N GLN A 17 -28.01 -24.14 -52.94
CA GLN A 17 -28.41 -22.82 -52.43
C GLN A 17 -29.14 -22.91 -51.08
N GLY A 18 -29.92 -23.98 -50.86
CA GLY A 18 -30.57 -24.23 -49.56
C GLY A 18 -29.58 -24.62 -48.45
N LEU A 19 -28.53 -25.37 -48.78
CA LEU A 19 -27.47 -25.75 -47.82
C LEU A 19 -26.60 -24.56 -47.39
N VAL A 20 -26.28 -23.64 -48.31
CA VAL A 20 -25.51 -22.42 -47.98
C VAL A 20 -26.35 -21.46 -47.14
N ALA A 21 -27.64 -21.28 -47.45
CA ALA A 21 -28.53 -20.44 -46.65
C ALA A 21 -28.74 -21.00 -45.22
N ALA A 22 -28.90 -22.32 -45.08
CA ALA A 22 -29.03 -22.97 -43.78
C ALA A 22 -27.72 -22.91 -42.96
N ALA A 23 -26.56 -23.07 -43.60
CA ALA A 23 -25.27 -22.94 -42.94
C ALA A 23 -24.99 -21.50 -42.47
N VAL A 24 -25.34 -20.48 -43.26
CA VAL A 24 -25.19 -19.07 -42.89
C VAL A 24 -26.13 -18.71 -41.72
N ALA A 25 -27.39 -19.19 -41.75
CA ALA A 25 -28.32 -18.98 -40.65
C ALA A 25 -27.86 -19.67 -39.34
N ALA A 26 -27.35 -20.90 -39.43
CA ALA A 26 -26.81 -21.63 -38.29
C ALA A 26 -25.56 -20.95 -37.70
N VAL A 27 -24.66 -20.44 -38.54
CA VAL A 27 -23.47 -19.69 -38.10
C VAL A 27 -23.85 -18.35 -37.45
N LEU A 28 -24.84 -17.62 -38.00
CA LEU A 28 -25.37 -16.39 -37.40
C LEU A 28 -26.05 -16.64 -36.04
N SER A 29 -26.78 -17.75 -35.88
CA SER A 29 -27.40 -18.10 -34.61
C SER A 29 -26.38 -18.51 -33.54
N VAL A 30 -25.28 -19.17 -33.94
CA VAL A 30 -24.22 -19.63 -33.02
C VAL A 30 -23.33 -18.47 -32.56
N THR A 31 -23.11 -17.45 -33.40
CA THR A 31 -22.40 -16.22 -33.00
C THR A 31 -23.24 -15.32 -32.11
N SER A 32 -24.56 -15.24 -32.31
CA SER A 32 -25.46 -14.49 -31.41
C SER A 32 -25.60 -15.11 -30.01
N ALA A 33 -25.44 -16.43 -29.87
CA ALA A 33 -25.47 -17.09 -28.56
C ALA A 33 -24.26 -16.75 -27.68
N HIS A 34 -23.10 -16.43 -28.28
CA HIS A 34 -21.92 -15.97 -27.55
C HIS A 34 -21.90 -14.45 -27.28
N ALA A 35 -22.85 -13.70 -27.86
CA ALA A 35 -23.04 -12.27 -27.66
C ALA A 35 -24.16 -11.96 -26.65
N GLN A 36 -24.59 -12.94 -25.85
CA GLN A 36 -25.51 -12.68 -24.75
C GLN A 36 -24.74 -12.01 -23.62
N THR A 37 -25.02 -10.72 -23.40
CA THR A 37 -24.61 -9.99 -22.21
C THR A 37 -25.14 -10.74 -20.99
N VAL A 38 -24.26 -11.14 -20.08
CA VAL A 38 -24.68 -11.86 -18.87
C VAL A 38 -25.38 -10.86 -17.95
N ASP A 39 -26.68 -11.04 -17.73
CA ASP A 39 -27.48 -10.10 -16.91
C ASP A 39 -27.06 -10.10 -15.43
N SER A 40 -26.41 -11.17 -14.94
CA SER A 40 -25.85 -11.19 -13.60
C SER A 40 -24.71 -12.18 -13.39
N VAL A 41 -23.81 -11.85 -12.47
CA VAL A 41 -22.67 -12.67 -12.07
C VAL A 41 -22.61 -12.74 -10.54
N GLY A 42 -22.59 -13.96 -9.98
CA GLY A 42 -22.39 -14.16 -8.55
C GLY A 42 -20.93 -13.99 -8.16
N THR A 43 -20.64 -13.17 -7.15
CA THR A 43 -19.28 -12.93 -6.66
C THR A 43 -19.23 -12.93 -5.12
N ARG A 44 -18.02 -12.86 -4.55
CA ARG A 44 -17.82 -12.76 -3.08
C ARG A 44 -18.49 -11.51 -2.48
N ILE A 45 -18.64 -10.45 -3.27
CA ILE A 45 -19.24 -9.17 -2.83
C ILE A 45 -20.74 -9.12 -3.11
N GLY A 46 -21.33 -10.27 -3.44
CA GLY A 46 -22.72 -10.42 -3.85
C GLY A 46 -22.88 -10.48 -5.37
N THR A 47 -24.13 -10.49 -5.82
CA THR A 47 -24.46 -10.55 -7.25
C THR A 47 -24.25 -9.19 -7.90
N LEU A 48 -23.50 -9.17 -8.99
CA LEU A 48 -23.34 -8.05 -9.90
C LEU A 48 -24.39 -8.20 -11.02
N LYS A 49 -25.10 -7.12 -11.33
CA LYS A 49 -26.14 -7.08 -12.36
C LYS A 49 -25.75 -6.15 -13.50
N PHE A 50 -26.15 -6.51 -14.70
CA PHE A 50 -25.86 -5.79 -15.92
C PHE A 50 -27.14 -5.59 -16.74
N GLU A 51 -27.25 -4.44 -17.38
CA GLU A 51 -28.31 -4.09 -18.34
C GLU A 51 -27.63 -3.72 -19.66
N GLU A 52 -27.95 -4.45 -20.73
CA GLU A 52 -27.32 -4.27 -22.06
C GLU A 52 -25.78 -4.33 -22.03
N GLY A 53 -25.22 -5.10 -21.08
CA GLY A 53 -23.78 -5.26 -20.89
C GLY A 53 -23.12 -4.17 -20.04
N PHE A 54 -23.86 -3.16 -19.60
CA PHE A 54 -23.38 -2.13 -18.67
C PHE A 54 -23.75 -2.50 -17.22
N PRO A 55 -22.88 -2.26 -16.23
CA PRO A 55 -23.24 -2.47 -14.83
C PRO A 55 -24.40 -1.53 -14.46
N THR A 56 -25.38 -2.03 -13.71
CA THR A 56 -26.42 -1.17 -13.14
C THR A 56 -25.80 -0.14 -12.18
N GLU A 57 -26.56 0.90 -11.84
CA GLU A 57 -26.12 1.90 -10.87
C GLU A 57 -25.81 1.27 -9.49
N GLU A 58 -26.58 0.26 -9.09
CA GLU A 58 -26.34 -0.52 -7.86
C GLU A 58 -25.03 -1.31 -7.95
N THR A 59 -24.79 -2.02 -9.06
CA THR A 59 -23.54 -2.75 -9.30
C THR A 59 -22.35 -1.80 -9.31
N THR A 60 -22.48 -0.64 -9.95
CA THR A 60 -21.43 0.37 -10.02
C THR A 60 -21.04 0.84 -8.63
N ARG A 61 -22.00 1.26 -7.80
CA ARG A 61 -21.74 1.63 -6.40
C ARG A 61 -21.06 0.50 -5.62
N LYS A 62 -21.62 -0.70 -5.69
CA LYS A 62 -21.09 -1.88 -4.99
C LYS A 62 -19.64 -2.18 -5.35
N VAL A 63 -19.27 -2.04 -6.63
CA VAL A 63 -17.89 -2.26 -7.08
C VAL A 63 -16.97 -1.14 -6.58
N PHE A 64 -17.40 0.13 -6.60
CA PHE A 64 -16.60 1.22 -6.04
C PHE A 64 -16.44 1.11 -4.51
N ASP A 65 -17.51 0.75 -3.79
CA ASP A 65 -17.45 0.50 -2.35
C ASP A 65 -16.48 -0.65 -2.02
N GLU A 66 -16.49 -1.74 -2.80
CA GLU A 66 -15.52 -2.82 -2.62
C GLU A 66 -14.08 -2.37 -2.95
N ILE A 67 -13.88 -1.57 -3.99
CA ILE A 67 -12.55 -1.03 -4.34
C ILE A 67 -12.01 -0.19 -3.18
N ASP A 68 -12.84 0.67 -2.60
CA ASP A 68 -12.46 1.51 -1.47
C ASP A 68 -12.20 0.68 -0.22
N TYR A 69 -13.04 -0.33 0.06
CA TYR A 69 -12.82 -1.29 1.14
C TYR A 69 -11.48 -2.02 1.00
N GLN A 70 -11.18 -2.58 -0.18
CA GLN A 70 -9.93 -3.28 -0.45
C GLN A 70 -8.72 -2.35 -0.27
N ARG A 71 -8.81 -1.13 -0.80
CA ARG A 71 -7.75 -0.12 -0.65
C ARG A 71 -7.55 0.29 0.81
N ALA A 72 -8.62 0.46 1.58
CA ALA A 72 -8.55 0.79 3.00
C ALA A 72 -7.84 -0.31 3.80
N VAL A 73 -8.16 -1.58 3.55
CA VAL A 73 -7.48 -2.72 4.20
C VAL A 73 -5.99 -2.76 3.84
N GLN A 74 -5.64 -2.57 2.57
CA GLN A 74 -4.24 -2.54 2.14
C GLN A 74 -3.49 -1.35 2.74
N ALA A 75 -4.11 -0.16 2.77
CA ALA A 75 -3.53 1.03 3.38
C ALA A 75 -3.28 0.84 4.88
N TYR A 76 -4.20 0.19 5.61
CA TYR A 76 -4.03 -0.13 7.03
C TYR A 76 -2.80 -1.01 7.27
N LEU A 77 -2.64 -2.09 6.50
CA LEU A 77 -1.51 -3.00 6.63
C LEU A 77 -0.19 -2.32 6.25
N TRP A 78 -0.19 -1.57 5.16
CA TRP A 78 0.97 -0.81 4.70
C TRP A 78 1.41 0.23 5.73
N ALA A 79 0.47 0.98 6.31
CA ALA A 79 0.71 2.07 7.24
C ALA A 79 1.10 1.63 8.66
N TYR A 80 1.02 0.33 8.97
CA TYR A 80 1.15 -0.18 10.34
C TYR A 80 2.43 0.27 11.07
N PRO A 81 3.64 0.24 10.46
CA PRO A 81 4.87 0.70 11.13
C PRO A 81 4.81 2.18 11.50
N ALA A 82 4.36 3.03 10.57
CA ALA A 82 4.24 4.48 10.78
C ALA A 82 3.19 4.83 11.83
N VAL A 83 2.04 4.15 11.81
CA VAL A 83 0.99 4.33 12.82
C VAL A 83 1.50 3.89 14.20
N SER A 84 2.33 2.85 14.28
CA SER A 84 2.92 2.40 15.54
C SER A 84 3.81 3.48 16.18
N PHE A 85 4.75 4.07 15.44
CA PHE A 85 5.60 5.15 15.98
C PHE A 85 4.82 6.45 16.24
N GLU A 86 3.85 6.79 15.37
CA GLU A 86 2.95 7.92 15.61
C GLU A 86 2.12 7.74 16.89
N SER A 87 1.72 6.50 17.21
CA SER A 87 0.96 6.22 18.42
C SER A 87 1.76 6.50 19.70
N ILE A 88 3.08 6.33 19.67
CA ILE A 88 3.97 6.71 20.76
C ILE A 88 3.94 8.24 20.92
N ARG A 89 4.11 9.00 19.83
CA ARG A 89 4.05 10.47 19.85
C ARG A 89 2.72 11.00 20.35
N VAL A 90 1.61 10.44 19.86
CA VAL A 90 0.25 10.83 20.30
C VAL A 90 0.04 10.49 21.78
N GLY A 91 0.51 9.32 22.23
CA GLY A 91 0.43 8.90 23.62
C GLY A 91 1.22 9.81 24.56
N THR A 92 2.50 10.05 24.26
CA THR A 92 3.36 10.92 25.07
C THR A 92 2.87 12.36 25.05
N LYS A 93 2.36 12.86 23.92
CA LYS A 93 1.73 14.18 23.87
C LYS A 93 0.49 14.29 24.75
N ARG A 94 -0.39 13.29 24.71
CA ARG A 94 -1.62 13.26 25.52
C ARG A 94 -1.29 13.22 27.02
N ASP A 95 -0.34 12.38 27.41
CA ASP A 95 -0.11 12.05 28.82
C ASP A 95 0.95 12.92 29.49
N LEU A 96 1.96 13.37 28.72
CA LEU A 96 3.11 14.12 29.21
C LEU A 96 3.21 15.54 28.64
N GLY A 97 2.38 15.89 27.65
CA GLY A 97 2.40 17.21 27.00
C GLY A 97 3.58 17.45 26.06
N THR A 98 4.36 16.41 25.75
CA THR A 98 5.53 16.47 24.86
C THR A 98 5.13 16.49 23.39
N ASP A 99 5.98 16.99 22.50
CA ASP A 99 5.76 16.89 21.05
C ASP A 99 7.07 16.58 20.32
N LEU A 100 7.08 16.81 19.01
CA LEU A 100 8.26 16.65 18.16
C LEU A 100 9.48 17.39 18.74
N ASN A 101 10.61 16.71 18.72
CA ASN A 101 11.92 17.10 19.26
C ASN A 101 12.04 17.15 20.79
N ASP A 102 10.97 16.85 21.54
CA ASP A 102 11.09 16.64 22.98
C ASP A 102 11.66 15.23 23.26
N MET A 103 12.52 15.14 24.28
CA MET A 103 13.01 13.86 24.79
C MET A 103 12.09 13.38 25.92
N VAL A 104 11.60 12.16 25.79
CA VAL A 104 10.82 11.47 26.82
C VAL A 104 11.70 10.41 27.45
N ILE A 105 11.79 10.41 28.78
CA ILE A 105 12.49 9.37 29.54
C ILE A 105 11.46 8.64 30.38
N ALA A 106 11.33 7.34 30.15
CA ALA A 106 10.62 6.43 31.03
C ALA A 106 11.61 5.96 32.11
N ASP A 107 11.69 6.71 33.19
CA ASP A 107 12.68 6.59 34.28
C ASP A 107 12.43 5.41 35.25
N ASN A 108 11.38 4.63 34.99
CA ASN A 108 11.06 3.38 35.66
C ASN A 108 11.03 2.24 34.64
N PHE A 109 11.30 1.02 35.09
CA PHE A 109 11.11 -0.17 34.26
C PHE A 109 9.66 -0.34 33.83
N ALA A 110 9.45 -0.88 32.64
CA ALA A 110 8.11 -1.18 32.17
C ALA A 110 7.41 -2.14 33.14
N ASP A 111 6.13 -1.86 33.42
CA ASP A 111 5.27 -2.72 34.21
C ASP A 111 3.98 -3.05 33.41
N PRO A 112 3.15 -4.01 33.86
CA PRO A 112 1.93 -4.39 33.16
C PRO A 112 0.85 -3.29 33.06
N LYS A 113 1.01 -2.15 33.76
CA LYS A 113 0.10 -1.01 33.65
C LYS A 113 0.51 -0.08 32.51
N GLY A 114 1.77 -0.12 32.09
CA GLY A 114 2.27 0.61 30.94
C GLY A 114 1.70 0.07 29.62
N LEU A 115 1.24 0.98 28.76
CA LEU A 115 0.75 0.63 27.41
C LEU A 115 1.87 0.79 26.38
N TRP A 116 2.79 -0.18 26.38
CA TRP A 116 3.91 -0.22 25.45
C TRP A 116 3.91 -1.54 24.67
N LEU A 117 4.16 -1.46 23.36
CA LEU A 117 4.26 -2.66 22.53
C LEU A 117 5.57 -3.38 22.84
N THR A 118 5.47 -4.55 23.49
CA THR A 118 6.60 -5.46 23.75
C THR A 118 7.82 -4.79 24.40
N ALA A 119 7.61 -3.83 25.30
CA ALA A 119 8.70 -3.22 26.04
C ALA A 119 9.41 -4.24 26.94
N ASN A 120 10.72 -4.08 27.11
CA ASN A 120 11.45 -4.83 28.12
C ASN A 120 11.22 -4.21 29.51
N ASP A 121 11.29 -5.04 30.54
CA ASP A 121 11.05 -4.69 31.95
C ASP A 121 12.36 -4.54 32.75
N THR A 122 13.50 -4.39 32.07
CA THR A 122 14.83 -4.40 32.69
C THR A 122 15.73 -3.24 32.26
N THR A 123 15.27 -2.40 31.33
CA THR A 123 16.01 -1.21 30.88
C THR A 123 15.15 0.04 30.96
N ILE A 124 15.82 1.18 31.14
CA ILE A 124 15.23 2.51 31.08
C ILE A 124 15.22 2.96 29.62
N TYR A 125 14.09 3.52 29.17
CA TYR A 125 13.91 3.98 27.80
C TYR A 125 14.01 5.51 27.72
N ALA A 126 14.70 5.99 26.69
CA ALA A 126 14.70 7.38 26.27
C ALA A 126 14.30 7.44 24.79
N LEU A 127 13.32 8.27 24.44
CA LEU A 127 12.71 8.31 23.11
C LEU A 127 12.47 9.76 22.69
N THR A 128 12.60 10.02 21.41
CA THR A 128 12.21 11.30 20.81
C THR A 128 11.73 11.05 19.39
N ASN A 129 10.76 11.85 18.95
CA ASN A 129 10.34 11.89 17.54
C ASN A 129 10.83 13.22 16.96
N VAL A 130 11.65 13.18 15.92
CA VAL A 130 12.23 14.38 15.32
C VAL A 130 11.42 14.78 14.08
N ASP A 131 11.33 16.08 13.79
CA ASP A 131 10.80 16.58 12.50
C ASP A 131 11.85 17.49 11.85
N LEU A 132 12.64 16.89 10.96
CA LEU A 132 13.70 17.55 10.21
C LEU A 132 13.14 18.57 9.19
N GLY A 133 11.89 18.42 8.77
CA GLY A 133 11.23 19.34 7.84
C GLY A 133 10.96 20.70 8.48
N LYS A 134 10.62 20.71 9.78
CA LYS A 134 10.44 21.94 10.56
C LYS A 134 11.72 22.44 11.20
N SER A 135 12.53 21.53 11.71
CA SER A 135 13.70 21.86 12.54
C SER A 135 14.94 22.11 11.71
N GLY A 136 14.96 21.62 10.46
CA GLY A 136 16.19 21.50 9.68
C GLY A 136 17.10 20.41 10.27
N PRO A 137 18.43 20.53 10.07
CA PRO A 137 19.39 19.62 10.67
C PRO A 137 19.31 19.60 12.21
N VAL A 138 19.33 18.41 12.80
CA VAL A 138 19.23 18.19 14.26
C VAL A 138 20.42 17.37 14.73
N VAL A 139 20.98 17.72 15.89
CA VAL A 139 22.05 16.93 16.53
C VAL A 139 21.47 16.10 17.66
N VAL A 140 21.71 14.80 17.63
CA VAL A 140 21.47 13.89 18.75
C VAL A 140 22.80 13.65 19.46
N ASP A 141 22.88 14.07 20.73
CA ASP A 141 24.09 13.94 21.55
C ASP A 141 23.96 12.71 22.47
N ILE A 142 24.69 11.65 22.13
CA ILE A 142 24.68 10.40 22.88
C ILE A 142 25.79 10.45 23.94
N PRO A 143 25.47 10.34 25.24
CA PRO A 143 26.50 10.31 26.28
C PRO A 143 27.25 8.97 26.28
N PRO A 144 28.48 8.93 26.84
CA PRO A 144 29.18 7.67 27.07
C PRO A 144 28.40 6.78 28.04
N GLY A 145 28.40 5.47 27.79
CA GLY A 145 27.73 4.49 28.65
C GLY A 145 27.23 3.26 27.90
N ALA A 146 26.71 2.31 28.66
CA ALA A 146 26.12 1.08 28.14
C ALA A 146 24.71 1.35 27.57
N ILE A 147 24.65 2.15 26.50
CA ILE A 147 23.44 2.45 25.75
C ILE A 147 23.35 1.48 24.57
N VAL A 148 22.13 1.02 24.29
CA VAL A 148 21.80 0.32 23.04
C VAL A 148 20.59 1.03 22.48
N GLY A 149 20.71 1.58 21.29
CA GLY A 149 19.63 2.32 20.65
C GLY A 149 19.77 2.33 19.14
N LEU A 150 18.76 2.90 18.52
CA LEU A 150 18.60 2.99 17.07
C LEU A 150 18.04 4.36 16.72
N ILE A 151 18.41 4.83 15.54
CA ILE A 151 17.83 5.97 14.85
C ILE A 151 17.15 5.38 13.62
N ASP A 152 15.83 5.44 13.62
CA ASP A 152 14.97 4.93 12.56
C ASP A 152 14.17 6.07 11.96
N ASP A 153 13.73 5.88 10.72
CA ASP A 153 12.65 6.71 10.18
C ASP A 153 11.27 6.25 10.70
N PHE A 154 10.24 7.05 10.43
CA PHE A 154 8.87 6.71 10.84
C PHE A 154 8.32 5.40 10.24
N TRP A 155 8.91 4.87 9.16
CA TRP A 155 8.56 3.55 8.63
C TRP A 155 9.28 2.40 9.36
N GLN A 156 9.97 2.69 10.47
CA GLN A 156 10.80 1.76 11.25
C GLN A 156 11.92 1.13 10.43
N ARG A 157 12.47 1.90 9.47
CA ARG A 157 13.67 1.48 8.74
C ARG A 157 14.88 2.08 9.44
N SER A 158 15.84 1.21 9.74
CA SER A 158 17.05 1.61 10.44
C SER A 158 17.93 2.51 9.59
N ILE A 159 18.32 3.64 10.18
CA ILE A 159 19.30 4.58 9.62
C ILE A 159 20.66 4.34 10.26
N ALA A 160 20.71 4.23 11.59
CA ALA A 160 21.93 3.94 12.34
C ALA A 160 21.65 3.36 13.72
N ASP A 161 22.59 2.55 14.20
CA ASP A 161 22.67 2.17 15.61
C ASP A 161 23.43 3.23 16.43
N VAL A 162 23.13 3.33 17.73
CA VAL A 162 23.84 4.19 18.69
C VAL A 162 24.25 3.42 19.95
N GLY A 163 25.28 3.89 20.63
CA GLY A 163 25.81 3.29 21.85
C GLY A 163 26.75 2.12 21.56
N LEU A 164 26.58 1.00 22.25
CA LEU A 164 27.40 -0.20 22.11
C LEU A 164 27.46 -0.74 20.66
N PRO A 165 26.35 -0.89 19.92
CA PRO A 165 26.39 -1.34 18.52
C PRO A 165 26.75 -0.22 17.53
N GLY A 166 26.65 1.03 17.95
CA GLY A 166 26.82 2.20 17.09
C GLY A 166 28.28 2.55 16.81
N PRO A 167 28.52 3.51 15.89
CA PRO A 167 29.86 3.99 15.56
C PRO A 167 30.51 4.76 16.72
N ASP A 168 29.72 5.23 17.70
CA ASP A 168 30.20 5.84 18.94
C ASP A 168 30.76 4.80 19.93
N GLY A 169 30.43 3.51 19.76
CA GLY A 169 31.02 2.39 20.51
C GLY A 169 30.98 2.58 22.02
N ALA A 170 29.86 3.09 22.54
CA ALA A 170 29.61 3.43 23.95
C ALA A 170 30.51 4.52 24.55
N LYS A 171 31.32 5.21 23.74
CA LYS A 171 32.17 6.34 24.18
C LYS A 171 31.46 7.69 24.09
N GLY A 172 30.20 7.68 23.65
CA GLY A 172 29.42 8.86 23.34
C GLY A 172 29.80 9.45 21.98
N GLY A 173 28.87 10.20 21.39
CA GLY A 173 29.03 10.70 20.04
C GLY A 173 27.90 11.65 19.64
N LYS A 174 28.19 12.54 18.70
CA LYS A 174 27.22 13.47 18.13
C LYS A 174 26.77 12.95 16.77
N PHE A 175 25.47 12.74 16.62
CA PHE A 175 24.86 12.30 15.37
C PHE A 175 24.13 13.49 14.75
N LEU A 176 24.58 13.95 13.58
CA LEU A 176 23.93 15.03 12.85
C LEU A 176 22.93 14.44 11.88
N LEU A 177 21.65 14.57 12.17
CA LEU A 177 20.55 14.20 11.31
C LEU A 177 20.27 15.35 10.33
N VAL A 178 20.27 15.05 9.03
CA VAL A 178 19.91 16.03 7.98
C VAL A 178 18.67 15.58 7.20
N PRO A 179 17.82 16.53 6.74
CA PRO A 179 16.66 16.19 5.92
C PRO A 179 17.00 15.38 4.66
N PRO A 180 16.03 14.63 4.08
CA PRO A 180 16.26 13.78 2.91
C PRO A 180 16.82 14.50 1.69
N ASP A 181 16.42 15.75 1.50
CA ASP A 181 16.84 16.57 0.36
C ASP A 181 17.90 17.62 0.73
N TYR A 182 18.56 17.48 1.89
CA TYR A 182 19.56 18.44 2.33
C TYR A 182 20.73 18.55 1.34
N LYS A 183 20.99 19.77 0.86
CA LYS A 183 22.10 20.12 -0.06
C LYS A 183 23.12 21.08 0.56
N GLY A 184 22.95 21.41 1.84
CA GLY A 184 23.90 22.27 2.54
C GLY A 184 25.19 21.54 2.86
N GLU A 185 26.18 22.29 3.33
CA GLU A 185 27.42 21.71 3.82
C GLU A 185 27.18 20.97 5.14
N THR A 186 27.95 19.90 5.36
CA THR A 186 27.98 19.15 6.61
C THR A 186 29.41 19.18 7.18
N PRO A 187 29.58 19.17 8.51
CA PRO A 187 30.90 19.10 9.12
C PRO A 187 31.68 17.87 8.63
N GLN A 188 32.98 18.04 8.38
CA GLN A 188 33.86 16.95 7.95
C GLN A 188 34.34 16.09 9.14
N THR A 189 34.27 16.63 10.35
CA THR A 189 34.71 15.98 11.58
C THR A 189 33.78 16.30 12.75
N GLY A 190 33.83 15.49 13.80
CA GLY A 190 33.10 15.72 15.05
C GLY A 190 31.64 15.25 15.07
N TYR A 191 31.11 14.76 13.94
CA TYR A 191 29.74 14.25 13.84
C TYR A 191 29.68 12.97 13.01
N HIS A 192 28.78 12.07 13.40
CA HIS A 192 28.27 11.01 12.54
C HIS A 192 27.09 11.60 11.74
N VAL A 193 27.32 11.94 10.47
CA VAL A 193 26.29 12.57 9.63
C VAL A 193 25.37 11.50 9.06
N LEU A 194 24.07 11.63 9.32
CA LEU A 194 23.03 10.72 8.87
C LEU A 194 21.99 11.49 8.05
N GLN A 195 21.71 11.01 6.85
CA GLN A 195 20.69 11.60 6.00
C GLN A 195 19.39 10.83 6.15
N GLY A 196 18.34 11.52 6.61
CA GLY A 196 17.02 10.95 6.74
C GLY A 196 16.47 10.48 5.39
N THR A 197 15.66 9.44 5.40
CA THR A 197 14.91 8.98 4.22
C THR A 197 13.55 9.69 4.10
N MET A 198 13.10 10.30 5.20
CA MET A 198 11.95 11.19 5.32
C MET A 198 12.22 12.25 6.41
N ASN A 199 11.28 13.17 6.62
CA ASN A 199 11.45 14.23 7.62
C ASN A 199 11.29 13.75 9.07
N ASN A 200 10.58 12.63 9.28
CA ASN A 200 10.24 12.11 10.61
C ASN A 200 10.97 10.80 10.92
#